data_AF-A0A1M4ZMT1-F1
#
_entry.id   AF-A0A1M4ZMT1-F1
#
_cell.length_a   1.000
_cell.length_b   1.000
_cell.length_c   1.000
_cell.angle_alpha   90.00
_cell.angle_beta   90.00
_cell.angle_gamma   90.00
#
_symmetry.space_group_name_H-M   'P 1'
#
loop_
_entity.id
_entity.type
_entity.pdbx_description
1 polymer ?
#
loop_
_entity_poly.entity_id
_entity_poly.type
_entity_poly.pdbx_seq_one_letter_code
_entity_poly.pdbx_strand_id
1 'polypeptide(L)' 'MNDFKKTIDRIDFNFKFIREGADEVFMVTYDNQSFRMITDQDGVWGIWQQVPGWIKGMEESLASAIEENYKADKVTG' A
#
# COMPACT_ATOMS: atom_id res chain seq x y z
N MET A 1 -1.08 -13.14 -3.63
CA MET A 1 0.15 -12.97 -2.83
C MET A 1 -0.20 -12.03 -1.70
N ASN A 2 0.18 -12.36 -0.45
CA ASN A 2 -0.17 -11.52 0.70
C ASN A 2 0.89 -10.44 0.96
N ASP A 3 2.17 -10.72 0.67
CA ASP A 3 3.26 -9.77 0.89
C ASP A 3 4.16 -9.70 -0.35
N PHE A 4 4.75 -8.53 -0.62
CA PHE A 4 5.71 -8.33 -1.71
C PHE A 4 6.73 -7.21 -1.39
N LYS A 5 7.82 -7.16 -2.16
CA LYS A 5 8.83 -6.10 -2.05
C LYS A 5 8.93 -5.34 -3.36
N LYS A 6 9.14 -4.03 -3.29
CA LYS A 6 9.36 -3.17 -4.46
C LYS A 6 10.37 -2.08 -4.11
N THR A 7 11.33 -1.86 -5.00
CA THR A 7 12.20 -0.69 -4.95
C THR A 7 11.55 0.44 -5.75
N ILE A 8 11.33 1.59 -5.12
CA ILE A 8 10.75 2.79 -5.75
C ILE A 8 11.67 3.96 -5.40
N ASP A 9 12.13 4.71 -6.41
CA ASP A 9 13.07 5.82 -6.23
C ASP A 9 14.29 5.50 -5.36
N ARG A 10 14.86 4.30 -5.56
CA ARG A 10 16.01 3.75 -4.83
C ARG A 10 15.75 3.44 -3.35
N ILE A 11 14.49 3.39 -2.92
CA ILE A 11 14.08 3.00 -1.57
C ILE A 11 13.41 1.64 -1.65
N ASP A 12 13.85 0.72 -0.80
CA ASP A 12 13.26 -0.61 -0.70
C ASP A 12 12.06 -0.60 0.24
N PHE A 13 10.89 -0.91 -0.31
CA PHE A 13 9.64 -1.04 0.43
C PHE A 13 9.23 -2.51 0.53
N ASN A 14 8.76 -2.88 1.72
CA ASN A 14 8.06 -4.13 1.97
C ASN A 14 6.57 -3.83 2.18
N PHE A 15 5.72 -4.50 1.41
CA PHE A 15 4.27 -4.38 1.46
C PHE A 15 3.72 -5.66 2.06
N LYS A 16 2.96 -5.51 3.14
CA LYS A 16 2.29 -6.62 3.82
C LYS A 16 0.80 -6.39 3.86
N PHE A 17 0.04 -7.29 3.27
CA PHE A 17 -1.42 -7.23 3.31
C PHE A 17 -1.94 -7.63 4.69
N ILE A 18 -2.85 -6.83 5.22
CA ILE A 18 -3.52 -7.05 6.49
C ILE A 18 -5.01 -6.75 6.28
N ARG A 19 -5.88 -7.66 6.70
CA ARG A 19 -7.31 -7.36 6.84
C ARG A 19 -7.57 -6.76 8.21
N GLU A 20 -8.02 -5.51 8.25
CA GLU A 20 -8.49 -4.86 9.47
C GLU A 20 -10.01 -4.75 9.41
N GLY A 21 -10.71 -5.80 9.88
CA GLY A 21 -12.16 -5.89 9.79
C GLY A 21 -12.62 -6.08 8.34
N ALA A 22 -13.38 -5.12 7.81
CA ALA A 22 -13.83 -5.09 6.43
C ALA A 22 -12.84 -4.38 5.48
N ASP A 23 -11.87 -3.65 6.04
CA ASP A 23 -10.95 -2.82 5.26
C ASP A 23 -9.74 -3.62 4.79
N GLU A 24 -9.34 -3.35 3.56
CA GLU A 24 -8.12 -3.86 2.95
C GLU A 24 -6.99 -2.87 3.22
N VAL A 25 -5.95 -3.33 3.93
CA VAL A 25 -4.83 -2.49 4.37
C VAL A 25 -3.51 -3.10 3.92
N PHE A 26 -2.64 -2.29 3.33
CA PHE A 26 -1.23 -2.62 3.18
C PHE A 26 -0.41 -1.89 4.22
N MET A 27 0.32 -2.64 5.03
CA MET A 27 1.40 -2.11 5.85
C MET A 27 2.65 -1.99 4.98
N VAL A 28 3.08 -0.76 4.73
CA VAL A 28 4.28 -0.45 3.95
C VAL A 28 5.41 -0.13 4.90
N THR A 29 6.55 -0.82 4.76
CA THR A 29 7.71 -0.69 5.64
C THR A 29 8.96 -0.32 4.85
N TYR A 30 9.71 0.67 5.32
CA TYR A 30 11.03 1.09 4.84
C TYR A 30 11.90 1.46 6.05
N ASP A 31 13.20 1.14 6.04
CA ASP A 31 14.15 1.52 7.12
C ASP A 31 13.60 1.32 8.56
N ASN A 32 12.94 0.17 8.82
CA ASN A 32 12.24 -0.16 10.08
C ASN A 32 11.09 0.78 10.50
N GLN A 33 10.65 1.68 9.62
CA GLN A 33 9.46 2.52 9.78
C GLN A 33 8.31 1.93 8.97
N SER A 34 7.08 2.02 9.49
CA SER A 34 5.89 1.51 8.82
C SER A 34 4.77 2.53 8.78
N PHE A 35 4.02 2.53 7.69
CA PHE A 35 2.76 3.27 7.54
C PHE A 35 1.74 2.41 6.81
N ARG A 36 0.48 2.86 6.84
CA ARG A 36 -0.64 2.16 6.24
C ARG A 36 -1.05 2.82 4.93
N MET A 37 -1.34 1.98 3.95
CA MET A 37 -2.13 2.34 2.78
C MET A 37 -3.46 1.61 2.85
N ILE A 38 -4.56 2.34 2.67
CA ILE A 38 -5.92 1.84 2.77
C ILE A 38 -6.62 2.16 1.46
N THR A 39 -7.42 1.22 0.96
CA THR A 39 -8.25 1.44 -0.22
C THR A 39 -9.46 2.30 0.13
N ASP A 40 -9.82 3.26 -0.73
CA ASP A 40 -11.05 4.03 -0.59
C ASP A 40 -12.26 3.32 -1.25
N GLN A 41 -13.40 4.00 -1.32
CA GLN A 41 -14.63 3.45 -1.90
C GLN A 41 -14.51 3.20 -3.42
N ASP A 42 -13.62 3.92 -4.11
CA ASP A 42 -13.35 3.76 -5.53
C ASP A 42 -12.29 2.68 -5.79
N GLY A 43 -11.70 2.13 -4.73
CA GLY A 43 -10.66 1.12 -4.79
C GLY A 43 -9.25 1.70 -4.91
N VAL A 44 -9.07 3.01 -4.73
CA VAL A 44 -7.79 3.69 -4.85
C VAL A 44 -7.03 3.61 -3.53
N TRP A 45 -5.77 3.21 -3.58
CA TRP A 45 -4.91 3.09 -2.40
C TRP A 45 -4.34 4.45 -2.00
N GLY A 46 -4.50 4.82 -0.72
CA GLY A 46 -4.00 6.09 -0.20
C GLY A 46 -3.48 6.02 1.24
N ILE A 47 -2.71 7.04 1.64
CA ILE A 47 -2.17 7.23 2.98
C ILE A 47 -3.04 8.25 3.72
N TRP A 48 -3.74 7.76 4.74
CA TRP A 48 -4.70 8.51 5.56
C TRP A 48 -4.17 8.92 6.94
N GLN A 49 -2.92 8.57 7.23
CA GLN A 49 -2.21 8.92 8.46
C GLN A 49 -1.17 10.01 8.19
N GLN A 50 -0.71 10.67 9.26
CA GLN A 50 0.44 11.58 9.15
C GLN A 50 1.71 10.77 8.82
N VAL A 51 2.40 11.19 7.77
CA VAL A 51 3.68 10.64 7.31
C VAL A 51 4.63 11.78 6.92
N PRO A 52 5.94 11.53 6.81
CA PRO A 52 6.86 12.50 6.22
C PRO A 52 6.39 12.98 4.84
N GLY A 53 6.58 14.26 4.54
CA GLY A 53 6.07 14.85 3.29
C GLY A 53 6.58 14.17 2.02
N TRP A 54 7.81 13.65 2.04
CA TRP A 54 8.36 12.90 0.91
C TRP A 54 7.65 11.55 0.71
N ILE A 55 7.22 10.87 1.77
CA ILE A 55 6.40 9.64 1.66
C ILE A 55 5.05 9.98 1.04
N LYS A 56 4.41 11.06 1.48
CA LYS A 56 3.13 11.50 0.88
C LYS A 56 3.30 11.85 -0.61
N GLY A 57 4.45 12.41 -0.99
CA GLY A 57 4.80 12.67 -2.38
C GLY A 57 4.99 11.41 -3.24
N MET A 58 5.21 10.23 -2.63
CA MET A 58 5.34 8.94 -3.31
C MET A 58 4.04 8.13 -3.36
N GLU A 59 2.93 8.67 -2.84
CA GLU A 59 1.65 7.96 -2.67
C GLU A 59 1.17 7.26 -3.95
N GLU A 60 1.19 7.95 -5.09
CA GLU A 60 0.77 7.39 -6.37
C GLU A 60 1.65 6.19 -6.79
N SER A 61 2.96 6.30 -6.62
CA SER A 61 3.89 5.21 -6.98
C SER A 61 3.72 3.98 -6.08
N LEU A 62 3.44 4.22 -4.79
CA LEU A 62 3.16 3.15 -3.83
C LEU A 62 1.81 2.48 -4.14
N ALA A 63 0.79 3.26 -4.49
CA ALA A 63 -0.52 2.76 -4.90
C ALA A 63 -0.43 1.89 -6.16
N SER A 64 0.27 2.36 -7.20
CA SER A 64 0.51 1.58 -8.42
C SER A 64 1.26 0.29 -8.13
N ALA A 65 2.25 0.31 -7.22
CA ALA A 65 2.94 -0.92 -6.82
C ALA A 65 2.00 -1.94 -6.16
N ILE A 66 1.03 -1.47 -5.37
CA ILE A 66 -0.02 -2.34 -4.82
C ILE A 66 -0.87 -2.89 -5.95
N GLU A 67 -1.42 -2.05 -6.84
CA GLU A 67 -2.30 -2.50 -7.94
C GLU A 67 -1.64 -3.52 -8.89
N GLU A 68 -0.34 -3.36 -9.17
CA GLU A 68 0.43 -4.30 -9.99
C GLU A 68 0.56 -5.69 -9.36
N ASN A 69 0.69 -5.75 -8.02
CA ASN A 69 1.05 -6.96 -7.28
C ASN A 69 -0.15 -7.59 -6.53
N TYR A 70 -1.17 -6.78 -6.27
CA TYR A 70 -2.38 -7.14 -5.58
C TYR A 70 -3.54 -7.11 -6.55
N LYS A 71 -3.91 -8.30 -7.02
CA LYS A 71 -5.25 -8.51 -7.58
C LYS A 71 -6.18 -8.72 -6.39
N ALA A 72 -6.88 -7.67 -5.97
CA ALA A 72 -8.12 -7.89 -5.25
C ALA A 72 -8.93 -8.88 -6.09
N ASP A 73 -9.33 -10.01 -5.53
CA ASP A 73 -10.31 -10.89 -6.17
C ASP A 73 -11.64 -10.10 -6.24
N LYS A 74 -11.74 -9.15 -7.16
CA LYS A 74 -12.99 -8.48 -7.56
C LYS A 74 -13.73 -9.33 -8.59
N VAL A 75 -13.53 -10.65 -8.58
CA VAL A 75 -14.25 -11.58 -9.44
C VAL A 75 -15.49 -12.09 -8.70
N THR A 76 -16.64 -11.75 -9.27
CA THR A 76 -18.00 -12.26 -9.02
C THR A 76 -18.72 -11.81 -7.74
N GLY A 77 -19.41 -10.67 -7.87
CA GLY A 77 -20.73 -10.43 -7.29
C GLY A 77 -21.65 -9.96 -8.40
#